data_AF-A0A7K4GZJ1-F1
#
_entry.id   AF-A0A7K4GZJ1-F1
#
_cell.length_a   1.000
_cell.length_b   1.000
_cell.length_c   1.000
_cell.angle_alpha   90.00
_cell.angle_beta   90.00
_cell.angle_gamma   90.00
#
_symmetry.space_group_name_H-M   'P 1'
#
loop_
_entity.id
_entity.type
_entity.pdbx_description
1 polymer ?
#
loop_
_entity_poly.entity_id
_entity_poly.type
_entity_poly.pdbx_seq_one_letter_code
_entity_poly.pdbx_strand_id
1 'polypeptide(L)'
;MSNEEDGVHCIVCGKDQFSLAHDEWMRRAFPFVEQGQLKMCSGCGAKYLVCETCGGLYCRIHPALESWELSDKCPKCGWVNKYVTAWDGTSARHF
;
A
#
# COMPACT_ATOMS: atom_id res chain seq x y z
N MET A 1 -6.44 -14.14 -14.41
CA MET A 1 -7.40 -14.16 -13.29
C MET A 1 -7.07 -12.96 -12.44
N SER A 2 -7.94 -11.95 -12.45
CA SER A 2 -7.77 -10.76 -11.62
C SER A 2 -8.01 -11.20 -10.18
N ASN A 3 -6.97 -11.27 -9.36
CA ASN A 3 -7.18 -11.49 -7.93
C ASN A 3 -7.90 -10.26 -7.40
N GLU A 4 -9.08 -10.45 -6.83
CA GLU A 4 -9.90 -9.37 -6.29
C GLU A 4 -9.16 -8.71 -5.11
N GLU A 5 -9.15 -7.38 -5.09
CA GLU A 5 -8.65 -6.62 -3.95
C GLU A 5 -9.68 -6.75 -2.81
N ASP A 6 -9.53 -7.75 -1.95
CA ASP A 6 -10.41 -7.98 -0.80
C ASP A 6 -9.86 -7.38 0.52
N GLY A 7 -8.62 -6.88 0.46
CA GLY A 7 -7.89 -6.32 1.59
C GLY A 7 -7.42 -7.33 2.62
N VAL A 8 -7.34 -8.61 2.23
CA VAL A 8 -6.82 -9.71 3.05
C VAL A 8 -5.73 -10.45 2.28
N HIS A 9 -5.92 -10.71 1.00
CA HIS A 9 -5.00 -11.47 0.17
C HIS A 9 -4.13 -10.58 -0.71
N CYS A 10 -2.96 -11.09 -1.07
CA CYS A 10 -2.04 -10.43 -1.97
C CYS A 10 -2.63 -10.43 -3.39
N ILE A 11 -2.93 -9.25 -3.93
CA ILE A 11 -3.46 -9.08 -5.29
C ILE A 11 -2.53 -9.70 -6.35
N VAL A 12 -1.22 -9.80 -6.07
CA VAL A 12 -0.22 -10.31 -7.02
C VAL A 12 -0.16 -11.84 -7.01
N CYS A 13 -0.18 -12.47 -5.83
CA CYS A 13 0.10 -13.92 -5.71
C CYS A 13 -0.96 -14.72 -4.95
N GLY A 14 -2.03 -14.09 -4.45
CA GLY A 14 -3.13 -14.72 -3.72
C GLY A 14 -2.82 -15.16 -2.28
N LYS A 15 -1.57 -15.02 -1.81
CA LYS A 15 -1.18 -15.42 -0.44
C LYS A 15 -1.67 -14.42 0.60
N ASP A 16 -1.83 -14.90 1.83
CA ASP A 16 -2.31 -14.17 3.02
C ASP A 16 -1.21 -13.90 4.07
N GLN A 17 0.02 -14.31 3.79
CA GLN A 17 1.15 -14.12 4.69
C GLN A 17 1.84 -12.79 4.43
N PHE A 18 1.79 -11.92 5.43
CA PHE A 18 2.39 -10.60 5.40
C PHE A 18 3.27 -10.34 6.62
N SER A 19 4.47 -9.82 6.38
CA SER A 19 5.38 -9.35 7.42
C SER A 19 5.38 -7.82 7.46
N LEU A 20 5.64 -7.24 8.63
CA LEU A 20 5.91 -5.80 8.73
C LEU A 20 7.16 -5.47 7.91
N ALA A 21 7.04 -4.48 7.03
CA ALA A 21 8.13 -4.04 6.16
C ALA A 21 8.73 -2.75 6.71
N HIS A 22 10.02 -2.79 7.03
CA HIS A 22 10.81 -1.62 7.37
C HIS A 22 11.61 -1.18 6.15
N ASP A 23 10.99 -0.34 5.32
CA ASP A 23 11.60 0.22 4.13
C ASP A 23 11.78 1.72 4.32
N GLU A 24 12.98 2.13 4.74
CA GLU A 24 13.27 3.54 4.99
C GLU A 24 13.18 4.39 3.73
N TRP A 25 13.55 3.84 2.58
CA TRP A 25 13.46 4.57 1.33
C TRP A 25 12.00 4.86 1.00
N MET A 26 11.10 3.87 1.12
CA MET A 26 9.68 4.11 0.88
C MET A 26 9.02 5.00 1.94
N ARG A 27 9.48 4.98 3.19
CA ARG A 27 9.03 5.96 4.20
C ARG A 27 9.40 7.38 3.84
N ARG A 28 10.61 7.60 3.31
CA ARG A 28 11.08 8.93 2.87
C ARG A 28 10.42 9.37 1.57
N ALA A 29 10.27 8.44 0.63
CA ALA A 29 9.67 8.70 -0.68
C ALA A 29 8.16 8.92 -0.56
N PHE A 30 7.45 8.23 0.33
CA PHE A 30 5.99 8.33 0.44
C PHE A 30 5.62 8.77 1.87
N PRO A 31 5.27 10.04 2.10
CA PRO A 31 4.94 10.54 3.45
C PRO A 31 3.82 9.78 4.15
N PHE A 32 2.88 9.23 3.39
CA PHE A 32 1.79 8.40 3.92
C PHE A 32 2.24 6.99 4.38
N VAL A 33 3.43 6.52 3.95
CA VAL A 33 4.06 5.30 4.47
C VAL A 33 4.71 5.54 5.83
N GLU A 34 5.13 6.77 6.12
CA GLU A 34 5.62 7.15 7.45
C GLU A 34 4.48 7.14 8.49
N GLN A 35 3.31 7.65 8.10
CA GLN A 35 2.14 7.68 8.99
C GLN A 35 1.45 6.31 9.12
N GLY A 36 1.48 5.51 8.05
CA GLY A 36 0.86 4.20 8.02
C GLY A 36 1.78 3.04 8.41
N GLN A 37 1.23 1.82 8.40
CA GLN A 37 2.01 0.59 8.46
C GLN A 37 2.16 0.00 7.06
N LEU A 38 3.38 -0.40 6.73
CA LEU A 38 3.69 -1.10 5.48
C LEU A 38 3.86 -2.60 5.75
N LYS A 39 3.10 -3.42 5.03
CA LYS A 39 3.20 -4.88 5.08
C LYS A 39 3.72 -5.41 3.75
N MET A 40 4.66 -6.34 3.79
CA MET A 40 5.18 -7.02 2.61
C MET A 40 4.65 -8.45 2.57
N CYS A 41 4.15 -8.87 1.41
CA CYS A 41 3.79 -10.25 1.16
C CYS A 41 5.06 -11.11 1.13
N SER A 42 5.10 -12.14 1.98
CA SER A 42 6.24 -13.08 2.02
C SER A 42 6.33 -13.96 0.77
N GLY A 43 5.28 -13.98 -0.06
CA GLY A 43 5.21 -14.80 -1.27
C GLY A 43 5.89 -14.19 -2.49
N CYS A 44 5.66 -12.90 -2.74
CA CYS A 44 6.11 -12.21 -3.95
C CYS A 44 6.81 -10.88 -3.67
N GLY A 45 6.95 -10.47 -2.40
CA GLY A 45 7.57 -9.21 -2.02
C GLY A 45 6.71 -7.97 -2.29
N ALA A 46 5.46 -8.13 -2.73
CA ALA A 46 4.55 -6.99 -2.92
C ALA A 46 4.27 -6.30 -1.58
N LYS A 47 4.32 -4.97 -1.56
CA LYS A 47 4.17 -4.17 -0.35
C LYS A 47 2.83 -3.44 -0.38
N TYR A 48 2.19 -3.34 0.78
CA TYR A 48 0.85 -2.81 0.93
C TYR A 48 0.74 -1.91 2.15
N LEU A 49 -0.04 -0.84 2.03
CA LEU A 49 -0.50 -0.08 3.18
C LEU A 49 -1.58 -0.84 3.95
N VAL A 50 -1.52 -0.70 5.26
CA VAL A 50 -2.52 -1.21 6.20
C VAL A 50 -3.50 -0.10 6.55
N CYS A 51 -4.79 -0.40 6.44
CA CYS A 51 -5.87 0.47 6.85
C CYS A 51 -5.84 0.63 8.37
N GLU A 52 -5.80 1.87 8.83
CA GLU A 52 -5.75 2.21 10.25
C GLU A 52 -7.05 1.86 11.00
N THR A 53 -8.18 1.77 10.29
CA THR A 53 -9.49 1.46 10.89
C THR A 53 -9.71 -0.03 11.10
N CYS A 54 -9.41 -0.87 10.10
CA CYS A 54 -9.77 -2.30 10.12
C CYS A 54 -8.59 -3.27 10.00
N GLY A 55 -7.36 -2.74 9.88
CA GLY A 55 -6.14 -3.53 9.70
C GLY A 55 -6.02 -4.25 8.35
N GLY A 56 -6.96 -4.02 7.42
CA GLY A 56 -6.96 -4.59 6.08
C GLY A 56 -5.90 -3.97 5.18
N LEU A 57 -5.45 -4.70 4.17
CA LEU A 57 -4.58 -4.19 3.12
C LEU A 57 -5.45 -3.36 2.16
N TYR A 58 -4.95 -2.23 1.66
CA TYR A 58 -5.78 -1.45 0.73
C TYR A 58 -5.07 -0.78 -0.42
N CYS A 59 -3.75 -0.66 -0.36
CA CYS A 59 -3.02 0.05 -1.39
C CYS A 59 -1.67 -0.60 -1.59
N ARG A 60 -1.40 -1.07 -2.81
CA ARG A 60 -0.10 -1.63 -3.17
C ARG A 60 0.88 -0.49 -3.44
N ILE A 61 2.07 -0.56 -2.84
CA ILE A 61 3.14 0.43 -3.04
C ILE A 61 4.36 -0.25 -3.67
N HIS A 62 4.97 0.44 -4.62
CA HIS A 62 6.27 0.10 -5.19
C HIS A 62 7.09 1.35 -5.53
N PRO A 63 8.40 1.22 -5.83
CA PRO A 63 9.25 2.38 -6.11
C PRO A 63 8.86 3.20 -7.35
N ALA A 64 8.32 2.56 -8.38
CA ALA A 64 7.91 3.19 -9.64
C ALA A 64 6.42 3.53 -9.67
N LEU A 65 5.81 3.84 -8.52
CA LEU A 65 4.37 4.03 -8.40
C LEU A 65 3.94 5.36 -9.02
N GLU A 66 2.92 5.32 -9.86
CA GLU A 66 2.28 6.51 -10.39
C GLU A 66 1.04 6.88 -9.58
N SER A 67 0.66 8.17 -9.58
CA SER A 67 -0.46 8.69 -8.76
C SER A 67 -1.80 8.02 -9.03
N TRP A 68 -2.02 7.52 -10.25
CA TRP A 68 -3.26 6.81 -10.59
C TRP A 68 -3.31 5.36 -10.10
N GLU A 69 -2.20 4.78 -9.63
CA GLU A 69 -2.12 3.38 -9.18
C GLU A 69 -2.46 3.22 -7.70
N LEU A 70 -2.61 4.32 -6.98
CA LEU A 70 -2.94 4.33 -5.55
C LEU A 70 -4.45 4.34 -5.33
N SER A 71 -4.98 3.20 -4.89
CA SER A 71 -6.31 3.20 -4.27
C SER A 71 -6.23 3.91 -2.92
N ASP A 72 -6.93 5.02 -2.79
CA ASP A 72 -7.07 5.75 -1.52
C ASP A 72 -8.10 5.11 -0.59
N LYS A 73 -8.92 4.18 -1.11
CA LYS A 73 -10.03 3.56 -0.40
C LYS A 73 -9.71 2.12 0.01
N CYS A 74 -10.04 1.79 1.24
CA CYS A 74 -9.99 0.43 1.77
C CYS A 74 -11.07 -0.46 1.15
N PRO A 75 -10.70 -1.56 0.47
CA PRO A 75 -11.69 -2.47 -0.10
C PRO A 75 -12.49 -3.22 0.97
N LYS A 76 -11.92 -3.38 2.18
CA LYS A 76 -12.55 -4.14 3.27
C LYS A 76 -13.63 -3.37 4.03
N CYS A 77 -13.39 -2.08 4.34
CA CYS A 77 -14.30 -1.27 5.16
C CYS A 77 -14.73 0.05 4.51
N GLY A 78 -14.21 0.39 3.33
CA GLY A 78 -14.52 1.63 2.63
C GLY A 78 -13.88 2.90 3.19
N TRP A 79 -13.03 2.79 4.22
CA TRP A 79 -12.26 3.91 4.76
C TRP A 79 -11.34 4.54 3.71
N VAL A 80 -11.22 5.86 3.70
CA VAL A 80 -10.38 6.60 2.73
C VAL A 80 -9.19 7.23 3.46
N ASN A 81 -7.98 6.94 2.97
CA ASN A 81 -6.77 7.57 3.47
C ASN A 81 -6.56 8.94 2.82
N LYS A 82 -6.84 10.00 3.56
CA LYS A 82 -6.68 11.38 3.10
C LYS A 82 -5.25 11.74 2.68
N TYR A 83 -4.23 11.10 3.26
CA TYR A 83 -2.83 11.34 2.89
C TYR A 83 -2.47 10.72 1.54
N VAL A 84 -3.10 9.59 1.21
CA VAL A 84 -2.97 8.96 -0.12
C VAL A 84 -3.77 9.78 -1.14
N THR A 85 -5.01 10.18 -0.83
CA THR A 85 -5.83 11.04 -1.70
C THR A 85 -5.15 12.37 -2.02
N ALA A 86 -4.45 12.96 -1.04
CA ALA A 86 -3.75 14.23 -1.20
C ALA A 86 -2.40 14.10 -1.93
N TRP A 87 -1.95 12.89 -2.24
CA TRP A 87 -0.69 12.67 -2.93
C TRP A 87 -0.85 12.90 -4.44
N ASP A 88 -0.12 13.88 -4.95
CA ASP A 88 -0.17 14.32 -6.35
C ASP A 88 0.78 13.55 -7.28
N GLY A 89 1.47 12.52 -6.77
CA GLY A 89 2.44 11.73 -7.53
C GLY A 89 3.87 12.27 -7.51
N THR A 90 4.14 13.37 -6.79
CA THR A 90 5.42 14.10 -6.91
C THR A 90 6.53 13.54 -6.01
N SER A 91 6.58 12.24 -5.71
CA SER A 91 7.51 11.75 -4.68
C SER A 91 8.52 10.68 -5.09
N ALA A 92 8.81 10.60 -6.40
CA ALA A 92 9.97 9.83 -6.90
C ALA A 92 10.99 10.69 -7.69
N ARG A 93 10.83 12.02 -7.75
CA ARG A 93 11.63 12.86 -8.67
C ARG A 93 12.92 13.46 -8.12
N HIS A 94 13.18 13.43 -6.82
CA HIS A 94 14.41 14.00 -6.27
C HIS A 94 15.08 13.03 -5.31
N PHE A 95 15.91 12.11 -5.81
CA PHE A 95 17.20 11.72 -5.23
C PHE A 95 18.02 10.97 -6.28
#